data_AF-A0A9W4S663-F1
#
_entry.id   AF-A0A9W4S663-F1
#
_cell.length_a   1.000
_cell.length_b   1.000
_cell.length_c   1.000
_cell.angle_alpha   90.00
_cell.angle_beta   90.00
_cell.angle_gamma   90.00
#
_symmetry.space_group_name_H-M   'P 1'
#
loop_
_entity.id
_entity.type
_entity.pdbx_description
1 polymer ?
#
loop_
_entity_poly.entity_id
_entity_poly.type
_entity_poly.pdbx_seq_one_letter_code
_entity_poly.pdbx_strand_id
1 'polypeptide(L)'
;IDGDTCQTAILQTGVSFYADGTFDAWYEWIPDYAYSFSGFSVSVGDSIRMTVDATSKTKGTAKLENLTTGKTVTHTFSSTPSTLCETNAEWIVEAFQENGSQVTLADFGTVKFTAAAASGTSGSTTPAGATIIDISEDGGNTVLAKASVSGSTVTVSYSG
;
A
#
# COMPACT_ATOMS: atom_id res chain seq x y z
N ILE A 1 4.98 -4.86 -3.15
CA ILE A 1 5.66 -6.11 -3.55
C ILE A 1 6.71 -6.38 -2.49
N ASP A 2 6.71 -7.60 -1.94
CA ASP A 2 7.56 -8.05 -0.82
C ASP A 2 7.23 -7.37 0.52
N GLY A 3 7.96 -7.70 1.60
CA GLY A 3 7.76 -7.15 2.94
C GLY A 3 7.18 -8.10 3.98
N ASP A 4 6.60 -9.21 3.55
CA ASP A 4 6.06 -10.25 4.45
C ASP A 4 7.06 -11.41 4.61
N THR A 5 7.09 -12.34 3.65
CA THR A 5 8.07 -13.44 3.70
C THR A 5 9.43 -13.04 3.13
N CYS A 6 9.46 -12.01 2.29
CA CYS A 6 10.70 -11.37 1.84
C CYS A 6 10.96 -10.10 2.64
N GLN A 7 11.98 -10.16 3.49
CA GLN A 7 12.35 -9.05 4.41
C GLN A 7 13.49 -8.17 3.86
N THR A 8 13.96 -8.41 2.63
CA THR A 8 15.12 -7.70 2.07
C THR A 8 14.77 -6.36 1.44
N ALA A 9 13.55 -6.21 0.93
CA ALA A 9 13.08 -5.02 0.24
C ALA A 9 11.55 -4.97 0.24
N ILE A 10 10.99 -3.78 0.04
CA ILE A 10 9.58 -3.58 -0.29
C ILE A 10 9.52 -2.51 -1.38
N LEU A 11 8.84 -2.79 -2.50
CA LEU A 11 8.46 -1.78 -3.48
C LEU A 11 6.98 -1.44 -3.27
N GLN A 12 6.69 -0.20 -2.89
CA GLN A 12 5.34 0.23 -2.52
C GLN A 12 5.04 1.70 -2.86
N THR A 13 3.75 2.00 -2.95
CA THR A 13 3.20 3.34 -3.15
C THR A 13 1.81 3.40 -2.54
N GLY A 14 1.42 4.58 -2.04
CA GLY A 14 0.15 4.70 -1.36
C GLY A 14 -0.25 6.13 -1.09
N VAL A 15 -1.31 6.26 -0.31
CA VAL A 15 -1.79 7.53 0.24
C VAL A 15 -1.91 7.38 1.75
N SER A 16 -1.26 8.26 2.49
CA SER A 16 -1.47 8.45 3.92
C SER A 16 -2.64 9.41 4.14
N PHE A 17 -3.48 9.12 5.12
CA PHE A 17 -4.58 9.99 5.55
C PHE A 17 -4.47 10.26 7.04
N TYR A 18 -4.65 11.52 7.43
CA TYR A 18 -4.42 12.00 8.79
C TYR A 18 -5.73 12.45 9.42
N ALA A 19 -5.80 12.40 10.75
CA ALA A 19 -7.01 12.76 11.51
C ALA A 19 -7.43 14.24 11.36
N ASP A 20 -6.51 15.12 10.91
CA ASP A 20 -6.79 16.51 10.58
C ASP A 20 -7.40 16.70 9.18
N GLY A 21 -7.64 15.60 8.45
CA GLY A 21 -8.22 15.59 7.11
C GLY A 21 -7.21 15.85 5.99
N THR A 22 -5.92 15.91 6.30
CA THR A 22 -4.86 16.00 5.29
C THR A 22 -4.51 14.62 4.72
N PHE A 23 -3.88 14.65 3.55
CA PHE A 23 -3.44 13.47 2.82
C PHE A 23 -2.02 13.68 2.30
N ASP A 24 -1.21 12.62 2.26
CA ASP A 24 0.06 12.61 1.54
C ASP A 24 0.09 11.42 0.57
N ALA A 25 0.63 11.63 -0.62
CA ALA A 25 0.75 10.62 -1.66
C ALA A 25 2.23 10.29 -1.83
N TRP A 26 2.61 9.02 -1.74
CA TRP A 26 4.02 8.66 -1.56
C TRP A 26 4.43 7.40 -2.33
N TYR A 27 5.75 7.24 -2.49
CA TYR A 27 6.40 6.05 -3.02
C TYR A 27 7.60 5.68 -2.17
N GLU A 28 7.94 4.40 -2.13
CA GLU A 28 9.05 3.90 -1.31
C GLU A 28 9.66 2.62 -1.90
N TRP A 29 10.98 2.50 -1.70
CA TRP A 29 11.72 1.26 -1.88
C TRP A 29 12.52 0.97 -0.61
N ILE A 30 11.97 0.17 0.31
CA ILE A 30 12.61 -0.16 1.58
C ILE A 30 13.95 -0.87 1.34
N PRO A 31 15.03 -0.52 2.07
CA PRO A 31 15.05 0.28 3.30
C PRO A 31 15.32 1.78 3.12
N ASP A 32 15.16 2.34 1.92
CA ASP A 32 15.15 3.81 1.77
C ASP A 32 13.91 4.40 2.43
N TYR A 33 13.91 5.72 2.62
CA TYR A 33 12.76 6.48 3.12
C TYR A 33 11.61 6.48 2.11
N ALA A 34 10.39 6.66 2.61
CA ALA A 34 9.26 7.10 1.80
C ALA A 34 9.45 8.55 1.33
N TYR A 35 9.08 8.82 0.08
CA TYR A 35 9.13 10.15 -0.53
C TYR A 35 7.75 10.57 -1.02
N SER A 36 7.37 11.82 -0.78
CA SER A 36 6.10 12.38 -1.25
C SER A 36 6.14 12.72 -2.74
N PHE A 37 5.06 12.41 -3.45
CA PHE A 37 4.80 12.89 -4.79
C PHE A 37 4.38 14.37 -4.76
N SER A 38 5.11 15.21 -5.49
CA SER A 38 4.68 16.59 -5.73
C SER A 38 3.58 16.67 -6.80
N GLY A 39 2.68 17.64 -6.69
CA GLY A 39 1.66 17.92 -7.71
C GLY A 39 0.52 16.91 -7.79
N PHE A 40 0.36 16.05 -6.78
CA PHE A 40 -0.72 15.06 -6.68
C PHE A 40 -1.56 15.31 -5.43
N SER A 41 -2.66 16.04 -5.59
CA SER A 41 -3.61 16.27 -4.50
C SER A 41 -4.61 15.12 -4.40
N VAL A 42 -4.93 14.74 -3.16
CA VAL A 42 -5.97 13.77 -2.82
C VAL A 42 -7.03 14.47 -1.98
N SER A 43 -8.30 14.15 -2.22
CA SER A 43 -9.44 14.65 -1.46
C SER A 43 -10.39 13.52 -1.09
N VAL A 44 -11.19 13.74 -0.05
CA VAL A 44 -12.27 12.82 0.33
C VAL A 44 -13.19 12.60 -0.88
N GLY A 45 -13.43 11.33 -1.21
CA GLY A 45 -14.26 10.92 -2.34
C GLY A 45 -13.50 10.67 -3.64
N ASP A 46 -12.19 10.95 -3.70
CA ASP A 46 -11.39 10.60 -4.87
C ASP A 46 -11.22 9.07 -5.03
N SER A 47 -11.19 8.63 -6.28
CA SER A 47 -10.82 7.25 -6.61
C SER A 47 -9.37 7.21 -7.07
N ILE A 48 -8.50 6.60 -6.26
CA ILE A 48 -7.06 6.50 -6.54
C ILE A 48 -6.73 5.10 -7.04
N ARG A 49 -6.12 5.01 -8.22
CA ARG A 49 -5.46 3.78 -8.69
C ARG A 49 -3.99 3.84 -8.30
N MET A 50 -3.57 2.82 -7.57
CA MET A 50 -2.20 2.62 -7.11
C MET A 50 -1.59 1.47 -7.91
N THR A 51 -0.37 1.61 -8.40
CA THR A 51 0.31 0.56 -9.16
C THR A 51 1.79 0.60 -8.86
N VAL A 52 2.35 -0.56 -8.51
CA VAL A 52 3.79 -0.80 -8.54
C VAL A 52 4.12 -1.83 -9.60
N ASP A 53 5.23 -1.65 -10.29
CA ASP A 53 5.71 -2.55 -11.34
C ASP A 53 7.21 -2.79 -11.14
N ALA A 54 7.60 -4.03 -10.82
CA ALA A 54 8.99 -4.43 -10.73
C ALA A 54 9.46 -4.96 -12.10
N THR A 55 10.23 -4.15 -12.82
CA THR A 55 10.84 -4.54 -14.11
C THR A 55 12.06 -5.44 -13.92
N SER A 56 12.68 -5.37 -12.74
CA SER A 56 13.63 -6.34 -12.21
C SER A 56 13.60 -6.29 -10.68
N LYS A 57 14.32 -7.22 -10.05
CA LYS A 57 14.50 -7.22 -8.59
C LYS A 57 15.15 -5.96 -8.00
N THR A 58 15.66 -5.06 -8.83
CA THR A 58 16.34 -3.81 -8.41
C THR A 58 15.89 -2.59 -9.21
N LYS A 59 14.79 -2.70 -9.99
CA LYS A 59 14.25 -1.62 -10.80
C LYS A 59 12.75 -1.73 -10.92
N GLY A 60 12.06 -0.60 -10.91
CA GLY A 60 10.61 -0.61 -11.05
C GLY A 60 10.01 0.78 -11.10
N THR A 61 8.70 0.83 -11.00
CA THR A 61 7.94 2.07 -10.92
C THR A 61 6.92 2.02 -9.80
N ALA A 62 6.66 3.19 -9.23
CA ALA A 62 5.51 3.47 -8.36
C ALA A 62 4.66 4.52 -9.06
N LYS A 63 3.38 4.26 -9.24
CA LYS A 63 2.45 5.12 -9.98
C LYS A 63 1.16 5.31 -9.19
N LEU A 64 0.74 6.57 -9.09
CA LEU A 64 -0.58 6.96 -8.59
C LEU A 64 -1.36 7.68 -9.69
N GLU A 65 -2.62 7.30 -9.84
CA GLU A 65 -3.58 7.94 -10.74
C GLU A 65 -4.81 8.33 -9.93
N ASN A 66 -5.09 9.62 -9.85
CA ASN A 66 -6.35 10.12 -9.31
C ASN A 66 -7.37 10.08 -10.45
N LEU A 67 -8.20 9.03 -10.47
CA LEU A 67 -9.17 8.79 -11.52
C LEU A 67 -10.29 9.84 -11.53
N THR A 68 -10.52 10.51 -10.40
CA THR A 68 -11.50 11.60 -10.28
C THR A 68 -11.00 12.87 -10.94
N THR A 69 -9.74 13.24 -10.72
CA THR A 69 -9.15 14.49 -11.25
C THR A 69 -8.39 14.31 -12.57
N GLY A 70 -8.11 13.07 -12.96
CA GLY A 70 -7.28 12.73 -14.12
C GLY A 70 -5.78 12.98 -13.92
N LYS A 71 -5.34 13.28 -12.68
CA LYS A 71 -3.92 13.50 -12.37
C LYS A 71 -3.18 12.18 -12.25
N THR A 72 -1.93 12.17 -12.69
CA THR A 72 -1.03 11.01 -12.62
C THR A 72 0.35 11.46 -12.21
N VAL A 73 0.97 10.71 -11.30
CA VAL A 73 2.38 10.81 -10.94
C VAL A 73 3.01 9.43 -10.99
N THR A 74 4.27 9.39 -11.41
CA THR A 74 5.06 8.16 -11.50
C THR A 74 6.48 8.44 -11.03
N HIS A 75 7.00 7.58 -10.17
CA HIS A 75 8.42 7.52 -9.84
C HIS A 75 9.04 6.29 -10.47
N THR A 76 10.26 6.43 -11.02
CA THR A 76 11.02 5.34 -11.62
C THR A 76 12.27 5.05 -10.79
N PHE A 77 12.32 3.85 -10.23
CA PHE A 77 13.48 3.33 -9.51
C PHE A 77 14.47 2.73 -10.50
N SER A 78 15.60 3.40 -10.72
CA SER A 78 16.66 2.96 -11.63
C SER A 78 17.91 2.42 -10.90
N SER A 79 18.07 2.78 -9.63
CA SER A 79 19.06 2.29 -8.69
C SER A 79 18.39 2.19 -7.33
N THR A 80 18.45 1.02 -6.69
CA THR A 80 17.73 0.73 -5.44
C THR A 80 18.71 0.25 -4.36
N PRO A 81 18.43 0.52 -3.06
CA PRO A 81 19.32 0.15 -1.96
C PRO A 81 19.32 -1.36 -1.67
N SER A 82 18.33 -2.08 -2.20
CA SER A 82 18.02 -3.46 -1.85
C SER A 82 17.43 -4.21 -3.04
N THR A 83 17.27 -5.52 -2.87
CA THR A 83 16.80 -6.45 -3.90
C THR A 83 15.49 -7.09 -3.47
N LEU A 84 14.48 -7.05 -4.34
CA LEU A 84 13.20 -7.74 -4.19
C LEU A 84 13.38 -9.26 -4.36
N CYS A 85 12.56 -10.03 -3.64
CA CYS A 85 12.37 -11.45 -3.88
C CYS A 85 11.30 -11.69 -4.95
N GLU A 86 10.32 -10.78 -5.05
CA GLU A 86 9.09 -10.87 -5.85
C GLU A 86 8.20 -12.05 -5.41
N THR A 87 8.10 -12.26 -4.10
CA THR A 87 7.36 -13.37 -3.49
C THR A 87 6.07 -12.96 -2.80
N ASN A 88 5.90 -11.65 -2.52
CA ASN A 88 4.66 -11.12 -1.94
C ASN A 88 4.03 -10.07 -2.86
N ALA A 89 2.70 -10.10 -2.93
CA ALA A 89 1.89 -9.03 -3.50
C ALA A 89 0.73 -8.77 -2.54
N GLU A 90 0.59 -7.51 -2.12
CA GLU A 90 -0.24 -7.15 -0.98
C GLU A 90 -1.01 -5.84 -1.20
N TRP A 91 -2.16 -5.75 -0.51
CA TRP A 91 -3.01 -4.56 -0.43
C TRP A 91 -3.25 -4.26 1.04
N ILE A 92 -2.59 -3.23 1.54
CA ILE A 92 -2.41 -3.02 2.98
C ILE A 92 -3.02 -1.68 3.39
N VAL A 93 -3.71 -1.68 4.53
CA VAL A 93 -3.86 -0.50 5.38
C VAL A 93 -2.88 -0.68 6.52
N GLU A 94 -2.06 0.33 6.80
CA GLU A 94 -0.94 0.22 7.73
C GLU A 94 -1.06 1.27 8.85
N ALA A 95 -0.74 0.87 10.08
CA ALA A 95 -0.33 1.78 11.13
C ALA A 95 1.19 1.99 11.03
N PHE A 96 1.60 2.92 10.17
CA PHE A 96 3.00 3.16 9.82
C PHE A 96 3.82 3.73 10.99
N GLN A 97 5.14 3.78 10.85
CA GLN A 97 6.02 4.43 11.83
C GLN A 97 6.35 5.86 11.42
N GLU A 98 6.23 6.79 12.37
CA GLU A 98 6.66 8.17 12.23
C GLU A 98 7.50 8.55 13.45
N ASN A 99 8.63 9.22 13.22
CA ASN A 99 9.54 9.66 14.29
C ASN A 99 9.99 8.53 15.25
N GLY A 100 10.11 7.30 14.75
CA GLY A 100 10.55 6.12 15.52
C GLY A 100 9.47 5.54 16.44
N SER A 101 8.20 5.89 16.25
CA SER A 101 7.06 5.31 16.96
C SER A 101 5.94 4.98 15.98
N GLN A 102 5.14 3.95 16.30
CA GLN A 102 3.95 3.65 15.53
C GLN A 102 2.93 4.78 15.68
N VAL A 103 2.33 5.21 14.57
CA VAL A 103 1.28 6.24 14.62
C VAL A 103 0.03 5.69 15.29
N THR A 104 -0.72 6.56 15.98
CA THR A 104 -2.07 6.22 16.42
C THR A 104 -2.95 6.03 15.19
N LEU A 105 -3.58 4.85 15.08
CA LEU A 105 -4.43 4.53 13.95
C LEU A 105 -5.64 5.47 13.94
N ALA A 106 -5.80 6.25 12.87
CA ALA A 106 -6.97 7.09 12.68
C ALA A 106 -8.21 6.22 12.37
N ASP A 107 -9.39 6.67 12.80
CA ASP A 107 -10.64 6.10 12.32
C ASP A 107 -10.82 6.48 10.84
N PHE A 108 -10.45 5.56 9.97
CA PHE A 108 -10.60 5.68 8.52
C PHE A 108 -11.93 5.11 8.00
N GLY A 109 -12.80 4.64 8.90
CA GLY A 109 -14.03 3.96 8.56
C GLY A 109 -13.80 2.67 7.77
N THR A 110 -13.74 2.77 6.44
CA THR A 110 -13.52 1.61 5.57
C THR A 110 -12.75 1.99 4.30
N VAL A 111 -11.66 1.27 4.05
CA VAL A 111 -10.90 1.31 2.79
C VAL A 111 -11.26 0.10 1.95
N LYS A 112 -11.48 0.30 0.65
CA LYS A 112 -11.69 -0.77 -0.32
C LYS A 112 -10.69 -0.70 -1.46
N PHE A 113 -9.84 -1.70 -1.56
CA PHE A 113 -9.04 -1.93 -2.76
C PHE A 113 -9.88 -2.72 -3.75
N THR A 114 -10.44 -2.04 -4.74
CA THR A 114 -11.25 -2.65 -5.80
C THR A 114 -10.42 -2.92 -7.05
N ALA A 115 -10.85 -3.88 -7.87
CA ALA A 115 -10.10 -4.32 -9.05
C ALA A 115 -8.64 -4.69 -8.70
N ALA A 116 -8.44 -5.24 -7.51
CA ALA A 116 -7.16 -5.67 -7.00
C ALA A 116 -6.67 -6.88 -7.83
N ALA A 117 -5.46 -6.76 -8.38
CA ALA A 117 -4.83 -7.78 -9.18
C ALA A 117 -3.30 -7.70 -9.03
N ALA A 118 -2.65 -8.85 -9.04
CA ALA A 118 -1.20 -8.99 -9.13
C ALA A 118 -0.88 -9.85 -10.35
N SER A 119 0.18 -9.51 -11.07
CA SER A 119 0.58 -10.21 -12.28
C SER A 119 2.09 -10.38 -12.35
N GLY A 120 2.52 -11.52 -12.88
CA GLY A 120 3.93 -11.80 -13.13
C GLY A 120 4.08 -12.90 -14.17
N THR A 121 5.27 -13.51 -14.22
CA THR A 121 5.60 -14.58 -15.17
C THR A 121 4.70 -15.83 -15.04
N SER A 122 4.17 -16.08 -13.84
CA SER A 122 3.24 -17.18 -13.55
C SER A 122 1.77 -16.88 -13.91
N GLY A 123 1.49 -15.71 -14.49
CA GLY A 123 0.13 -15.26 -14.82
C GLY A 123 -0.38 -14.17 -13.89
N SER A 124 -1.70 -14.00 -13.87
CA SER A 124 -2.38 -13.00 -13.03
C SER A 124 -3.23 -13.67 -11.96
N THR A 125 -3.26 -13.08 -10.78
CA THR A 125 -4.09 -13.49 -9.66
C THR A 125 -4.86 -12.30 -9.07
N THR A 126 -5.90 -12.61 -8.32
CA THR A 126 -6.64 -11.66 -7.49
C THR A 126 -6.29 -11.92 -6.01
N PRO A 127 -6.74 -11.09 -5.05
CA PRO A 127 -6.57 -11.38 -3.64
C PRO A 127 -7.35 -12.61 -3.15
N ALA A 128 -8.22 -13.23 -3.98
CA ALA A 128 -8.96 -14.42 -3.58
C ALA A 128 -8.02 -15.54 -3.11
N GLY A 129 -8.14 -15.94 -1.85
CA GLY A 129 -7.26 -16.93 -1.21
C GLY A 129 -5.97 -16.36 -0.61
N ALA A 130 -5.79 -15.03 -0.61
CA ALA A 130 -4.67 -14.38 0.07
C ALA A 130 -4.73 -14.57 1.59
N THR A 131 -3.56 -14.53 2.23
CA THR A 131 -3.44 -14.43 3.68
C THR A 131 -4.10 -13.14 4.16
N ILE A 132 -4.95 -13.23 5.17
CA ILE A 132 -5.56 -12.08 5.83
C ILE A 132 -4.75 -11.74 7.07
N ILE A 133 -4.30 -10.49 7.16
CA ILE A 133 -3.62 -9.92 8.32
C ILE A 133 -4.45 -8.73 8.79
N ASP A 134 -4.83 -8.74 10.06
CA ASP A 134 -5.59 -7.68 10.73
C ASP A 134 -4.64 -6.82 11.58
N ILE A 135 -5.00 -5.55 11.81
CA ILE A 135 -4.23 -4.66 12.69
C ILE A 135 -4.67 -4.93 14.13
N SER A 136 -3.69 -5.20 15.01
CA SER A 136 -3.89 -5.40 16.44
C SER A 136 -2.68 -4.88 17.22
N GLU A 137 -2.92 -4.26 18.38
CA GLU A 137 -1.87 -3.72 19.26
C GLU A 137 -1.30 -4.74 20.25
N ASP A 138 -2.01 -5.84 20.50
CA ASP A 138 -1.76 -6.74 21.64
C ASP A 138 -1.71 -8.22 21.22
N GLY A 139 -1.29 -8.49 19.98
CA GLY A 139 -1.15 -9.86 19.47
C GLY A 139 -2.48 -10.55 19.14
N GLY A 140 -3.49 -9.77 18.79
CA GLY A 140 -4.80 -10.24 18.33
C GLY A 140 -5.90 -10.25 19.39
N ASN A 141 -5.66 -9.75 20.61
CA ASN A 141 -6.70 -9.69 21.64
C ASN A 141 -7.67 -8.51 21.38
N THR A 142 -7.14 -7.40 20.86
CA THR A 142 -7.85 -6.21 20.43
C THR A 142 -7.54 -5.95 18.97
N VAL A 143 -8.56 -6.12 18.11
CA VAL A 143 -8.45 -5.88 16.67
C VAL A 143 -8.90 -4.44 16.39
N LEU A 144 -7.99 -3.62 15.88
CA LEU A 144 -8.25 -2.21 15.53
C LEU A 144 -8.75 -2.05 14.09
N ALA A 145 -8.35 -2.96 13.19
CA ALA A 145 -8.84 -2.99 11.84
C ALA A 145 -8.92 -4.40 11.30
N LYS A 146 -10.03 -4.72 10.63
CA LYS A 146 -10.31 -6.05 10.10
C LYS A 146 -10.37 -6.05 8.59
N ALA A 147 -9.62 -6.95 7.97
CA ALA A 147 -9.58 -7.17 6.54
C ALA A 147 -10.49 -8.34 6.12
N SER A 148 -11.01 -8.24 4.90
CA SER A 148 -11.77 -9.31 4.24
C SER A 148 -11.57 -9.24 2.73
N VAL A 149 -11.71 -10.39 2.06
CA VAL A 149 -11.58 -10.50 0.61
C VAL A 149 -12.85 -11.06 0.00
N SER A 150 -13.28 -10.46 -1.10
CA SER A 150 -14.31 -11.00 -1.99
C SER A 150 -13.90 -10.80 -3.45
N GLY A 151 -13.51 -11.89 -4.11
CA GLY A 151 -13.00 -11.85 -5.49
C GLY A 151 -11.80 -10.91 -5.62
N SER A 152 -11.95 -9.88 -6.45
CA SER A 152 -10.94 -8.83 -6.69
C SER A 152 -11.08 -7.60 -5.78
N THR A 153 -11.70 -7.76 -4.60
CA THR A 153 -11.88 -6.67 -3.64
C THR A 153 -11.31 -7.05 -2.29
N VAL A 154 -10.42 -6.21 -1.76
CA VAL A 154 -9.99 -6.22 -0.35
C VAL A 154 -10.73 -5.10 0.37
N THR A 155 -11.43 -5.42 1.46
CA THR A 155 -12.10 -4.43 2.32
C THR A 155 -11.44 -4.45 3.68
N VAL A 156 -10.96 -3.30 4.15
CA VAL A 156 -10.42 -3.11 5.50
C VAL A 156 -11.32 -2.12 6.24
N SER A 157 -11.88 -2.53 7.36
CA SER A 157 -12.74 -1.70 8.21
C SER A 157 -12.08 -1.45 9.55
N TYR A 158 -12.06 -0.20 9.99
CA TYR A 158 -11.68 0.17 11.36
C TYR A 158 -12.69 -0.41 12.36
N SER A 159 -12.23 -0.85 13.53
CA SER A 159 -13.05 -1.57 14.51
C SER A 159 -12.85 -1.16 15.97
N GLY A 160 -11.92 -0.27 16.30
CA GLY A 160 -11.74 0.25 17.67
C GLY A 160 -10.37 0.84 17.92
#